data_AF-A0A376RRM7-F1
#
_entry.id   AF-A0A376RRM7-F1
#
_cell.length_a   1.000
_cell.length_b   1.000
_cell.length_c   1.000
_cell.angle_alpha   90.00
_cell.angle_beta   90.00
_cell.angle_gamma   90.00
#
_symmetry.space_group_name_H-M   'P 1'
#
loop_
_entity.id
_entity.type
_entity.pdbx_description
1 polymer ?
#
loop_
_entity_poly.entity_id
_entity_poly.type
_entity_poly.pdbx_seq_one_letter_code
_entity_poly.pdbx_strand_id
1 'polypeptide(L)'
;MIDPVLEYRLSQIQSRINEDRFLKNNGSGNEIGFWIFDYPAQCELQVREHLKYLLRHLEKDHKFACLNVFQIIIDMLNERGLFERVCQQEVKVGTETLKKQLAGPLNQKKIADFIAKKSIWLPRILSSLPAWATPGH
;
A
#
# COMPACT_ATOMS: atom_id res chain seq x y z
N MET A 1 -17.45 -14.28 -11.49
CA MET A 1 -18.79 -13.87 -10.97
C MET A 1 -18.60 -12.52 -10.33
N ILE A 2 -19.39 -11.52 -10.70
CA ILE A 2 -19.35 -10.19 -10.07
C ILE A 2 -20.17 -10.29 -8.79
N ASP A 3 -19.58 -9.91 -7.66
CA ASP A 3 -20.29 -9.83 -6.38
C ASP A 3 -20.99 -8.47 -6.30
N PRO A 4 -22.34 -8.43 -6.28
CA PRO A 4 -23.11 -7.17 -6.30
C PRO A 4 -23.00 -6.39 -4.99
N VAL A 5 -22.78 -7.07 -3.85
CA VAL A 5 -22.58 -6.40 -2.56
C VAL A 5 -21.22 -5.70 -2.57
N LEU A 6 -20.19 -6.38 -3.08
CA LEU A 6 -18.87 -5.78 -3.23
C LEU A 6 -18.89 -4.61 -4.23
N GLU A 7 -19.59 -4.74 -5.34
CA GLU A 7 -19.73 -3.67 -6.34
C GLU A 7 -20.34 -2.41 -5.73
N TYR A 8 -21.42 -2.57 -4.95
CA TYR A 8 -22.01 -1.47 -4.20
C TYR A 8 -21.02 -0.84 -3.20
N ARG A 9 -20.26 -1.64 -2.44
CA ARG A 9 -19.24 -1.14 -1.50
C ARG A 9 -18.13 -0.36 -2.21
N LEU A 10 -17.64 -0.89 -3.34
CA LEU A 10 -16.61 -0.26 -4.17
C LEU A 10 -17.08 1.11 -4.70
N SER A 11 -18.34 1.21 -5.14
CA SER A 11 -18.88 2.47 -5.66
C SER A 11 -18.94 3.59 -4.60
N GLN A 12 -18.96 3.25 -3.30
CA GLN A 12 -18.95 4.25 -2.23
C GLN A 12 -17.56 4.85 -1.99
N ILE A 13 -16.47 4.20 -2.40
CA ILE A 13 -15.11 4.61 -2.06
C ILE A 13 -14.82 6.04 -2.56
N GLN A 14 -15.18 6.35 -3.81
CA GLN A 14 -14.93 7.67 -4.38
C GLN A 14 -15.64 8.77 -3.59
N SER A 15 -16.91 8.56 -3.24
CA SER A 15 -17.68 9.50 -2.42
C SER A 15 -17.01 9.73 -1.06
N ARG A 16 -16.59 8.64 -0.40
CA ARG A 16 -15.90 8.68 0.91
C ARG A 16 -14.58 9.45 0.87
N ILE A 17 -13.77 9.26 -0.18
CA ILE A 17 -12.50 9.99 -0.33
C ILE A 17 -12.74 11.49 -0.50
N ASN A 18 -13.83 11.86 -1.17
CA ASN A 18 -14.23 13.25 -1.39
C ASN A 18 -14.88 13.91 -0.16
N GLU A 19 -15.17 13.17 0.91
CA GLU A 19 -15.69 13.77 2.13
C GLU A 19 -14.62 14.63 2.82
N ASP A 20 -14.99 15.86 3.19
CA ASP A 20 -14.12 16.80 3.91
C ASP A 20 -13.45 16.17 5.15
N ARG A 21 -14.17 15.31 5.86
CA ARG A 21 -13.66 14.59 7.04
C ARG A 21 -12.50 13.65 6.69
N PHE A 22 -12.56 13.01 5.52
CA PHE A 22 -11.51 12.13 5.02
C PHE A 22 -10.27 12.94 4.67
N LEU A 23 -10.44 14.02 3.91
CA LEU A 23 -9.33 14.87 3.44
C LEU A 23 -8.66 15.66 4.56
N LYS A 24 -9.44 16.17 5.52
CA LYS A 24 -8.92 16.95 6.65
C LYS A 24 -8.34 16.08 7.76
N ASN A 25 -8.47 14.75 7.65
CA ASN A 25 -7.98 13.80 8.65
C ASN A 25 -8.45 14.18 10.07
N ASN A 26 -9.74 14.55 10.22
CA ASN A 26 -10.30 15.03 11.49
C ASN A 26 -10.46 13.88 12.50
N GLY A 27 -9.36 13.50 13.13
CA GLY A 27 -9.32 12.83 14.43
C GLY A 27 -9.26 13.88 15.54
N SER A 28 -10.06 13.72 16.58
CA SER A 28 -10.13 14.67 17.71
C SER A 28 -8.90 14.62 18.63
N GLY A 29 -7.98 13.69 18.38
CA GLY A 29 -6.65 13.60 18.97
C GLY A 29 -5.64 13.41 17.84
N ASN A 30 -4.35 13.46 18.14
CA ASN A 30 -3.20 13.33 17.25
C ASN A 30 -3.09 11.96 16.51
N GLU A 31 -4.20 11.41 16.03
CA GLU A 31 -4.35 10.11 15.40
C GLU A 31 -4.16 10.21 13.88
N ILE A 32 -3.45 9.24 13.31
CA ILE A 32 -3.32 9.10 11.86
C ILE A 32 -4.60 8.43 11.36
N GLY A 33 -5.44 9.15 10.62
CA GLY A 33 -6.62 8.55 9.98
C GLY A 33 -6.20 7.51 8.96
N PHE A 34 -6.49 6.24 9.26
CA PHE A 34 -6.32 5.12 8.37
C PHE A 34 -7.67 4.46 8.12
N TRP A 35 -7.89 4.02 6.88
CA TRP A 35 -9.12 3.38 6.45
C TRP A 35 -8.78 2.05 5.79
N ILE A 36 -9.48 0.99 6.17
CA ILE A 36 -9.28 -0.36 5.61
C ILE A 36 -10.50 -0.71 4.78
N PHE A 37 -10.28 -1.08 3.53
CA PHE A 37 -11.29 -1.68 2.66
C PHE A 37 -10.96 -3.16 2.50
N ASP A 38 -11.69 -4.01 3.22
CA ASP A 38 -11.53 -5.45 3.17
C ASP A 38 -12.44 -6.08 2.10
N TYR A 39 -11.95 -7.15 1.48
CA TYR A 39 -12.72 -7.94 0.52
C TYR A 39 -12.25 -9.39 0.49
N PRO A 40 -13.11 -10.35 0.11
CA PRO A 40 -12.73 -11.74 -0.04
C PRO A 40 -11.71 -11.93 -1.17
N ALA A 41 -10.71 -12.81 -0.97
CA ALA A 41 -9.63 -13.02 -1.94
C ALA A 41 -10.12 -13.46 -3.33
N GLN A 42 -11.22 -14.24 -3.40
CA GLN A 42 -11.82 -14.64 -4.69
C GLN A 42 -12.30 -13.46 -5.56
N CYS A 43 -12.51 -12.28 -4.95
CA CYS A 43 -12.96 -11.08 -5.65
C CYS A 43 -11.81 -10.18 -6.13
N GLU A 44 -10.55 -10.61 -5.99
CA GLU A 44 -9.37 -9.81 -6.33
C GLU A 44 -9.41 -9.24 -7.75
N LEU A 45 -9.85 -10.02 -8.73
CA LEU A 45 -9.93 -9.54 -10.11
C LEU A 45 -10.94 -8.39 -10.26
N GLN A 46 -12.09 -8.47 -9.58
CA GLN A 46 -13.11 -7.41 -9.59
C GLN A 46 -12.58 -6.13 -8.94
N VAL A 47 -11.90 -6.23 -7.79
CA VAL A 47 -11.32 -5.08 -7.09
C VAL A 47 -10.23 -4.43 -7.93
N ARG A 48 -9.34 -5.23 -8.53
CA ARG A 48 -8.25 -4.74 -9.37
C ARG A 48 -8.74 -3.94 -10.56
N GLU A 49 -9.79 -4.40 -11.25
CA GLU A 49 -10.38 -3.65 -12.35
C GLU A 49 -11.05 -2.34 -11.88
N HIS A 50 -11.75 -2.37 -10.73
CA HIS A 50 -12.34 -1.17 -10.16
C HIS A 50 -11.28 -0.12 -9.77
N LEU A 51 -10.16 -0.54 -9.16
CA LEU A 51 -9.07 0.35 -8.78
C LEU A 51 -8.48 1.10 -9.98
N LYS A 52 -8.35 0.46 -11.15
CA LYS A 52 -7.88 1.16 -12.38
C LYS A 52 -8.79 2.31 -12.77
N TYR A 53 -10.10 2.18 -12.61
CA TYR A 53 -11.05 3.26 -12.84
C TYR A 53 -10.95 4.32 -11.75
N LEU A 54 -10.99 3.90 -10.48
CA LEU A 54 -11.00 4.79 -9.32
C LEU A 54 -9.77 5.71 -9.31
N LEU A 55 -8.57 5.15 -9.46
CA LEU A 55 -7.32 5.91 -9.41
C LEU A 55 -7.27 6.99 -10.52
N ARG A 56 -7.67 6.63 -11.75
CA ARG A 56 -7.75 7.60 -12.86
C ARG A 56 -8.74 8.74 -12.62
N HIS A 57 -9.80 8.50 -11.85
CA HIS A 57 -10.76 9.54 -11.50
C HIS A 57 -10.24 10.43 -10.38
N LEU A 58 -9.64 9.83 -9.35
CA LEU A 58 -9.06 10.56 -8.23
C LEU A 58 -7.91 11.47 -8.66
N GLU A 59 -7.10 11.08 -9.67
CA GLU A 59 -5.97 11.90 -10.16
C GLU A 59 -6.39 13.25 -10.75
N LYS A 60 -7.66 13.41 -11.11
CA LYS A 60 -8.21 14.67 -11.64
C LYS A 60 -8.37 15.72 -10.54
N ASP A 61 -8.77 15.28 -9.35
CA ASP A 61 -9.17 16.16 -8.26
C ASP A 61 -8.14 16.17 -7.11
N HIS A 62 -7.33 15.11 -6.99
CA HIS A 62 -6.45 14.86 -5.85
C HIS A 62 -5.03 14.50 -6.27
N LYS A 63 -4.07 14.85 -5.42
CA LYS A 63 -2.68 14.36 -5.52
C LYS A 63 -2.47 13.30 -4.46
N PHE A 64 -2.10 12.10 -4.90
CA PHE A 64 -1.87 10.98 -4.00
C PHE A 64 -0.76 10.07 -4.56
N ALA A 65 -0.26 9.18 -3.71
CA ALA A 65 0.61 8.09 -4.10
C ALA A 65 -0.12 6.77 -3.86
N CYS A 66 -0.09 5.87 -4.85
CA CYS A 66 -0.60 4.51 -4.69
C CYS A 66 0.58 3.58 -4.37
N LEU A 67 0.50 2.88 -3.23
CA LEU A 67 1.52 1.92 -2.82
C LEU A 67 0.95 0.50 -2.85
N ASN A 68 1.52 -0.35 -3.70
CA ASN A 68 1.26 -1.79 -3.67
C ASN A 68 2.31 -2.47 -2.78
N VAL A 69 1.95 -2.72 -1.52
CA VAL A 69 2.86 -3.29 -0.51
C VAL A 69 3.39 -4.66 -0.94
N PHE A 70 2.59 -5.47 -1.64
CA PHE A 70 3.02 -6.78 -2.12
C PHE A 70 4.12 -6.64 -3.18
N GLN A 71 3.92 -5.76 -4.17
CA GLN A 71 4.94 -5.48 -5.17
C GLN A 71 6.22 -4.90 -4.54
N ILE A 72 6.07 -3.99 -3.57
CA ILE A 72 7.21 -3.44 -2.81
C ILE A 72 8.03 -4.56 -2.14
N ILE A 73 7.37 -5.54 -1.52
CA ILE A 73 8.07 -6.68 -0.91
C ILE A 73 8.78 -7.52 -1.97
N ILE A 74 8.15 -7.79 -3.11
CA ILE A 74 8.80 -8.51 -4.22
C ILE A 74 10.05 -7.77 -4.70
N ASP A 75 9.94 -6.46 -4.90
CA ASP A 75 11.06 -5.62 -5.35
C ASP A 75 12.21 -5.62 -4.32
N MET A 76 11.89 -5.52 -3.03
CA MET A 76 12.87 -5.63 -1.94
C MET A 76 13.63 -6.96 -1.95
N LEU A 77 12.94 -8.07 -2.24
CA LEU A 77 13.56 -9.39 -2.33
C LEU A 77 14.39 -9.53 -3.61
N ASN A 78 13.92 -8.99 -4.73
CA ASN A 78 14.63 -9.00 -6.00
C ASN A 78 15.93 -8.19 -5.94
N GLU A 79 15.93 -6.99 -5.35
CA GLU A 79 17.15 -6.17 -5.21
C GLU A 79 18.24 -6.86 -4.39
N ARG A 80 17.88 -7.83 -3.55
CA ARG A 80 18.80 -8.63 -2.74
C ARG A 80 19.13 -9.99 -3.35
N GLY A 81 18.59 -10.31 -4.54
CA GLY A 81 18.72 -11.63 -5.16
C GLY A 81 18.13 -12.76 -4.30
N LEU A 82 17.08 -12.46 -3.53
CA LEU A 82 16.45 -13.39 -2.59
C LEU A 82 15.13 -13.98 -3.11
N PHE A 83 14.42 -13.31 -4.01
CA PHE A 83 13.07 -13.70 -4.42
C PHE A 83 12.99 -15.17 -4.91
N GLU A 84 13.82 -15.54 -5.88
CA GLU A 84 13.88 -16.92 -6.40
C GLU A 84 14.18 -17.95 -5.30
N ARG A 85 15.10 -17.62 -4.38
CA ARG A 85 15.45 -18.50 -3.26
C ARG A 85 14.27 -18.67 -2.30
N VAL A 86 13.53 -17.60 -2.05
CA VAL A 86 12.34 -17.59 -1.19
C VAL A 86 11.26 -18.49 -1.80
N CYS A 87 10.97 -18.37 -3.10
CA CYS A 87 10.01 -19.23 -3.79
C CYS A 87 10.41 -20.71 -3.73
N GLN A 88 11.69 -21.02 -3.97
CA GLN A 88 12.20 -22.39 -3.88
C GLN A 88 12.18 -22.94 -2.44
N GLN A 89 12.40 -22.09 -1.45
CA GLN A 89 12.35 -22.49 -0.04
C GLN A 89 10.91 -22.73 0.42
N GLU A 90 9.93 -21.97 -0.06
CA GLU A 90 8.52 -22.15 0.32
C GLU A 90 8.05 -23.58 0.09
N VAL A 91 8.37 -24.14 -1.07
CA VAL A 91 8.02 -25.52 -1.45
C VAL A 91 8.64 -26.55 -0.50
N LYS A 92 9.81 -26.24 0.09
CA LYS A 92 10.58 -27.17 0.94
C LYS A 92 10.19 -27.09 2.41
N VAL A 93 9.97 -25.88 2.94
CA VAL A 93 9.78 -25.64 4.39
C VAL A 93 8.35 -25.26 4.77
N GLY A 94 7.50 -24.97 3.78
CA GLY A 94 6.13 -24.49 3.95
C GLY A 94 6.04 -23.00 4.32
N THR A 95 4.87 -22.42 4.05
CA THR A 95 4.59 -20.98 4.21
C THR A 95 4.84 -20.46 5.63
N GLU A 96 4.44 -21.20 6.67
CA GLU A 96 4.61 -20.74 8.07
C GLU A 96 6.09 -20.64 8.48
N THR A 97 6.91 -21.59 8.06
CA THR A 97 8.35 -21.56 8.32
C THR A 97 9.02 -20.43 7.54
N LEU A 98 8.65 -20.27 6.27
CA LEU A 98 9.16 -19.20 5.42
C LEU A 98 8.84 -17.82 5.99
N LYS A 99 7.62 -17.61 6.49
CA LYS A 99 7.18 -16.37 7.13
C LYS A 99 8.08 -15.99 8.30
N LYS A 100 8.47 -16.96 9.14
CA LYS A 100 9.41 -16.72 10.26
C LYS A 100 10.80 -16.32 9.76
N GLN A 101 11.29 -16.95 8.71
CA GLN A 101 12.60 -16.62 8.11
C GLN A 101 12.60 -15.22 7.48
N LEU A 102 11.49 -14.82 6.85
CA LEU A 102 11.33 -13.52 6.22
C LEU A 102 11.08 -12.37 7.20
N ALA A 103 10.66 -12.64 8.43
CA ALA A 103 10.37 -11.61 9.43
C ALA A 103 11.55 -10.65 9.71
N GLY A 104 12.79 -11.16 9.70
CA GLY A 104 13.99 -10.35 9.87
C GLY A 104 14.33 -9.47 8.65
N PRO A 105 14.42 -10.04 7.43
CA PRO A 105 14.65 -9.30 6.20
C PRO A 105 13.55 -8.31 5.81
N LEU A 106 12.29 -8.59 6.14
CA LEU A 106 11.09 -7.82 5.81
C LEU A 106 10.45 -7.14 7.04
N ASN A 107 11.26 -6.75 8.02
CA ASN A 107 10.73 -5.99 9.16
C ASN A 107 10.18 -4.61 8.74
N GLN A 108 9.29 -4.05 9.55
CA GLN A 108 8.59 -2.78 9.25
C GLN A 108 9.55 -1.64 8.93
N LYS A 109 10.67 -1.52 9.67
CA LYS A 109 11.67 -0.47 9.43
C LYS A 109 12.30 -0.59 8.04
N LYS A 110 12.73 -1.79 7.65
CA LYS A 110 13.33 -2.04 6.33
C LYS A 110 12.36 -1.78 5.19
N ILE A 111 11.07 -2.09 5.38
CA ILE A 111 10.02 -1.78 4.39
C ILE A 111 9.84 -0.28 4.28
N ALA A 112 9.71 0.43 5.42
CA ALA A 112 9.56 1.89 5.43
C ALA A 112 10.78 2.59 4.79
N ASP A 113 12.00 2.18 5.13
CA ASP A 113 13.23 2.71 4.55
C ASP A 113 13.28 2.48 3.03
N PHE A 114 12.83 1.31 2.56
CA PHE A 114 12.76 1.00 1.14
C PHE A 114 11.72 1.87 0.41
N ILE A 115 10.54 2.04 1.00
CA ILE A 115 9.49 2.92 0.47
C ILE A 115 10.02 4.35 0.41
N ALA A 116 10.64 4.87 1.47
CA ALA A 116 11.23 6.21 1.48
C ALA A 116 12.31 6.37 0.40
N LYS A 117 13.22 5.40 0.27
CA LYS A 117 14.26 5.39 -0.75
C LYS A 117 13.70 5.42 -2.18
N LYS A 118 12.65 4.66 -2.46
CA LYS A 118 11.98 4.64 -3.78
C LYS A 118 11.11 5.87 -4.02
N SER A 119 10.49 6.38 -2.96
CA SER A 119 9.62 7.58 -2.96
C SER A 119 10.40 8.89 -3.10
N ILE A 120 11.73 8.89 -2.90
CA ILE A 120 12.63 10.01 -3.22
C ILE A 120 12.59 10.41 -4.72
N TRP A 121 11.90 9.65 -5.57
CA TRP A 121 11.58 10.01 -6.96
C TRP A 121 10.11 10.42 -7.22
N LEU A 122 9.31 10.69 -6.19
CA LEU A 122 8.06 11.46 -6.34
C LEU A 122 8.39 12.95 -6.25
N PRO A 123 8.55 13.68 -7.38
CA PRO A 123 8.71 15.13 -7.30
C PRO A 123 7.42 15.70 -6.68
N ARG A 124 7.53 16.34 -5.51
CA ARG A 124 6.49 17.11 -4.75
C ARG A 124 5.77 16.42 -3.58
N ILE A 125 6.41 15.58 -2.78
CA ILE A 125 5.92 15.31 -1.40
C ILE A 125 6.92 15.78 -0.34
N LEU A 126 8.23 15.72 -0.62
CA LEU A 126 9.27 16.20 0.30
C LEU A 126 9.31 17.74 0.45
N SER A 127 8.77 18.51 -0.51
CA SER A 127 8.71 19.97 -0.41
C SER A 127 7.61 20.49 0.53
N SER A 128 6.73 19.60 1.02
CA SER A 128 5.64 19.93 1.95
C SER A 128 5.78 19.27 3.33
N LEU A 129 6.88 18.54 3.56
CA LEU A 129 7.15 17.94 4.86
C LEU A 129 7.87 18.95 5.77
N PRO A 130 7.46 19.07 7.05
CA PRO A 130 8.15 19.90 8.02
C PRO A 130 9.58 19.40 8.27
N ALA A 131 10.50 20.30 8.61
CA ALA A 131 11.95 20.06 8.69
C ALA A 131 12.39 18.88 9.59
N TRP A 132 11.52 18.41 10.50
CA TRP A 132 11.80 17.25 11.36
C TRP A 132 11.56 15.89 10.67
N ALA A 133 10.91 15.87 9.51
CA ALA A 133 10.55 14.65 8.77
C ALA A 133 11.51 14.31 7.60
N THR A 134 12.55 15.11 7.40
CA THR A 134 13.66 14.83 6.47
C THR A 134 14.83 14.18 7.22
N PRO A 135 15.27 12.96 6.85
CA PRO A 135 16.45 12.35 7.47
C PRO A 135 17.72 13.11 7.04
N GLY A 136 18.33 13.84 7.98
CA GLY A 136 19.62 14.49 7.81
C GLY A 136 19.55 16.03 7.83
N HIS A 137 19.71 16.60 9.02
CA HIS A 137 20.77 17.55 9.32
C HIS A 137 21.53 16.99 10.53
#